data_AF-A0A7V7WKH8-F1
#
_entry.id   AF-A0A7V7WKH8-F1
#
_cell.length_a   1.000
_cell.length_b   1.000
_cell.length_c   1.000
_cell.angle_alpha   90.00
_cell.angle_beta   90.00
_cell.angle_gamma   90.00
#
_symmetry.space_group_name_H-M   'P 1'
#
loop_
_entity.id
_entity.type
_entity.pdbx_description
1 polymer ?
#
loop_
_entity_poly.entity_id
_entity_poly.type
_entity_poly.pdbx_seq_one_letter_code
_entity_poly.pdbx_strand_id
1 'polypeptide(L)' 'MDAIQENIAWFNSPVQYVKGVGPYLGKLFERLGVATFEDLLYHLPFRYLDRRSIASIAKTQPGKQRVVYGQVDAVG' A
#
# COMPACT_ATOMS: atom_id res chain seq x y z
N MET A 1 -21.25 -24.53 8.08
CA MET A 1 -21.43 -23.19 8.69
C MET A 1 -20.22 -22.82 9.55
N ASP A 2 -19.56 -23.80 10.16
CA ASP A 2 -18.39 -23.59 11.05
C ASP A 2 -17.19 -22.88 10.40
N ALA A 3 -16.83 -23.22 9.16
CA ALA A 3 -15.69 -22.61 8.46
C ALA A 3 -15.88 -21.11 8.14
N ILE A 4 -17.13 -20.66 7.97
CA ILE A 4 -17.41 -19.22 7.74
C ILE A 4 -17.24 -18.47 9.06
N GLN A 5 -17.73 -19.03 10.17
CA GLN A 5 -17.56 -18.47 11.51
C GLN A 5 -16.08 -18.34 11.89
N GLU A 6 -15.28 -19.36 11.58
CA GLU A 6 -13.84 -19.35 11.84
C GLU A 6 -13.11 -18.26 11.03
N ASN A 7 -13.45 -18.10 9.75
CA ASN A 7 -12.92 -17.03 8.89
C ASN A 7 -13.33 -15.62 9.35
N ILE A 8 -14.54 -15.47 9.90
CA ILE A 8 -15.00 -14.18 10.45
C ILE A 8 -14.19 -13.82 11.71
N ALA A 9 -13.86 -14.80 12.56
CA ALA A 9 -13.07 -14.56 13.75
C ALA A 9 -11.66 -14.01 13.43
N TRP A 10 -11.10 -14.41 12.28
CA TRP A 10 -9.78 -13.96 11.84
C TRP A 10 -9.70 -12.46 11.53
N PHE A 11 -10.78 -11.81 11.11
CA PHE A 11 -10.80 -10.37 10.79
C PHE A 11 -10.41 -9.48 11.98
N ASN A 12 -10.71 -9.91 13.21
CA ASN A 12 -10.35 -9.21 14.44
C ASN A 12 -8.89 -9.42 14.87
N SER A 13 -8.11 -10.19 14.11
CA SER A 13 -6.71 -10.45 14.45
C SER A 13 -5.86 -9.18 14.35
N PRO A 14 -4.88 -8.98 15.25
CA PRO A 14 -3.99 -7.82 15.21
C PRO A 14 -3.19 -7.72 13.91
N VAL A 15 -3.15 -6.53 13.31
CA VAL A 15 -2.53 -6.24 11.99
C VAL A 15 -1.06 -6.68 11.87
N GLN A 16 -0.33 -6.79 12.99
CA GLN A 16 1.05 -7.29 13.04
C GLN A 16 1.23 -8.74 12.53
N TYR A 17 0.15 -9.53 12.44
CA TYR A 17 0.22 -10.88 11.90
C TYR A 17 0.11 -10.92 10.37
N VAL A 18 -0.14 -9.77 9.72
CA VAL A 18 -0.05 -9.66 8.27
C VAL A 18 1.41 -9.81 7.85
N LYS A 19 1.65 -10.64 6.83
CA LYS A 19 2.99 -10.85 6.28
C LYS A 19 3.61 -9.51 5.86
N GLY A 20 4.76 -9.19 6.42
CA GLY A 20 5.48 -7.94 6.16
C GLY A 20 5.18 -6.82 7.16
N VAL A 21 4.16 -6.97 8.02
CA VAL A 21 3.84 -6.02 9.11
C VAL A 21 4.50 -6.49 10.40
N GLY A 22 5.82 -6.32 10.51
CA GLY A 22 6.53 -6.63 11.76
C GLY A 22 6.13 -5.71 12.93
N PRO A 23 6.66 -5.95 14.15
CA PRO A 23 6.27 -5.20 15.36
C PRO A 23 6.42 -3.67 15.23
N TYR A 24 7.41 -3.21 14.45
CA TYR A 24 7.60 -1.79 14.17
C TYR A 24 6.45 -1.20 13.32
N LEU A 25 6.09 -1.88 12.23
CA LEU A 25 5.01 -1.45 11.36
C LEU A 25 3.66 -1.59 12.06
N GLY A 26 3.46 -2.62 12.89
CA GLY A 26 2.26 -2.76 13.72
C GLY A 26 2.01 -1.51 14.57
N LYS A 27 3.02 -1.00 15.28
CA LYS A 27 2.92 0.24 16.06
C LYS A 27 2.61 1.47 15.20
N LEU A 28 3.08 1.50 13.96
CA LEU A 28 2.77 2.60 13.03
C LEU A 28 1.30 2.54 12.58
N PHE A 29 0.80 1.34 12.26
CA PHE A 29 -0.60 1.13 11.92
C PHE A 29 -1.53 1.46 13.09
N GLU A 30 -1.16 1.08 14.33
CA GLU A 30 -1.91 1.47 15.53
C GLU A 30 -2.05 2.99 15.67
N ARG A 31 -0.98 3.75 15.38
CA ARG A 31 -1.02 5.23 15.37
C ARG A 31 -1.91 5.81 14.28
N LEU A 32 -2.13 5.07 13.20
CA LEU A 32 -3.05 5.42 12.12
C LEU A 32 -4.50 4.97 12.40
N GLY A 33 -4.76 4.36 13.57
CA GLY A 33 -6.06 3.81 13.92
C GLY A 33 -6.37 2.48 13.23
N VAL A 34 -5.36 1.78 12.71
CA VAL A 34 -5.47 0.48 12.04
C VAL A 34 -4.92 -0.59 12.97
N ALA A 35 -5.80 -1.30 13.69
CA ALA A 35 -5.39 -2.29 14.69
C ALA A 35 -5.59 -3.72 14.20
N THR A 36 -6.60 -3.96 13.37
CA THR A 36 -7.04 -5.30 12.96
C THR A 36 -6.90 -5.54 11.46
N PHE A 37 -7.15 -6.79 11.04
CA PHE A 37 -7.17 -7.17 9.62
C PHE A 37 -8.33 -6.51 8.88
N GLU A 38 -9.47 -6.36 9.56
CA GLU A 38 -10.63 -5.62 9.04
C GLU A 38 -10.29 -4.14 8.81
N ASP A 39 -9.66 -3.49 9.79
CA ASP A 39 -9.27 -2.09 9.66
C ASP A 39 -8.33 -1.89 8.47
N LEU A 40 -7.38 -2.81 8.28
CA LEU A 40 -6.44 -2.74 7.16
C LEU A 40 -7.13 -2.89 5.81
N LEU A 41 -8.14 -3.77 5.71
CA LEU A 41 -8.90 -3.97 4.47
C LEU A 41 -9.66 -2.70 4.06
N TYR A 42 -10.17 -1.96 5.04
CA TYR A 42 -10.87 -0.70 4.82
C TYR A 42 -9.98 0.55 4.90
N HIS A 43 -8.68 0.40 5.15
CA HIS A 43 -7.69 1.46 5.06
C HIS A 43 -7.30 1.74 3.60
N LEU A 44 -8.26 2.28 2.85
CA LEU A 44 -8.11 2.50 1.41
C LEU A 44 -7.06 3.56 1.09
N PRO A 45 -6.31 3.42 -0.02
CA PRO A 45 -5.36 4.43 -0.46
C PRO A 45 -6.02 5.79 -0.69
N PHE A 46 -5.36 6.87 -0.27
CA PHE A 46 -5.83 8.24 -0.53
C PHE A 46 -6.04 8.53 -2.02
N ARG A 47 -5.17 7.97 -2.88
CA ARG A 47 -5.27 8.09 -4.34
C ARG A 47 -4.60 6.92 -5.04
N TYR A 48 -5.25 6.41 -6.08
CA TYR A 48 -4.63 5.52 -7.05
C TYR A 48 -3.92 6.35 -8.13
N LEU A 49 -2.61 6.13 -8.28
CA LEU A 49 -1.84 6.73 -9.37
C LEU A 49 -1.88 5.81 -10.59
N ASP A 50 -2.48 6.26 -11.68
CA ASP A 50 -2.44 5.54 -12.95
C ASP A 50 -1.08 5.70 -13.62
N ARG A 51 -0.33 4.59 -13.68
CA ARG A 51 1.02 4.55 -14.28
C ARG A 51 1.06 3.92 -15.67
N ARG A 52 -0.08 3.70 -16.32
CA ARG A 52 -0.16 3.06 -17.64
C ARG A 52 0.34 3.95 -18.78
N SER A 53 0.28 5.27 -18.62
CA SER A 53 0.72 6.22 -19.64
C SER A 53 2.18 6.64 -19.43
N ILE A 54 3.07 6.02 -20.19
CA ILE A 54 4.50 6.38 -20.21
C ILE A 54 4.70 7.54 -21.18
N ALA A 55 5.27 8.64 -20.69
CA ALA A 55 5.65 9.79 -21.48
C ALA A 55 7.14 9.75 -21.83
N SER A 56 7.50 10.26 -23.00
CA SER A 56 8.89 10.62 -23.29
C SER A 56 9.33 11.75 -22.35
N ILE A 57 10.53 11.64 -21.79
CA ILE A 57 11.13 12.65 -20.89
C ILE A 57 11.11 14.04 -21.55
N ALA A 58 11.41 14.12 -22.85
CA ALA A 58 11.41 15.36 -23.62
C ALA A 58 10.04 16.04 -23.74
N LYS A 59 8.94 15.31 -23.50
CA LYS A 59 7.56 15.81 -23.60
C LYS A 59 6.94 16.12 -22.22
N THR A 60 7.72 16.03 -21.15
CA THR A 60 7.27 16.39 -19.80
C THR A 60 7.12 17.90 -19.67
N GLN A 61 6.28 18.34 -18.73
CA GLN A 61 6.01 19.75 -18.49
C GLN A 61 6.14 20.05 -16.99
N PRO A 62 6.67 21.23 -16.60
CA PRO A 62 6.73 21.64 -15.21
C PRO A 62 5.36 21.55 -14.53
N GLY A 63 5.35 21.09 -13.27
CA GLY A 63 4.13 20.96 -12.48
C GLY A 63 3.21 19.78 -12.87
N LYS A 64 3.54 19.00 -13.91
CA LYS A 64 2.77 17.79 -14.28
C LYS A 64 3.50 16.52 -13.88
N GLN A 65 2.84 15.71 -13.05
CA GLN A 65 3.32 14.37 -12.72
C GLN A 65 3.12 13.45 -13.94
N ARG A 66 4.21 12.80 -14.40
CA ARG A 66 4.21 11.86 -15.54
C ARG A 66 5.07 10.65 -15.21
N VAL A 67 4.72 9.50 -15.78
CA VAL A 67 5.56 8.29 -15.72
C VAL A 67 6.54 8.32 -16.88
N VAL A 68 7.81 8.05 -16.60
CA VAL A 68 8.89 7.94 -17.59
C VAL A 68 9.65 6.64 -17.37
N TYR A 69 10.31 6.14 -18.42
CA TYR A 69 11.17 4.96 -18.37
C TYR A 69 12.50 5.28 -19.04
N GLY A 70 13.61 4.75 -18.51
CA GLY A 70 14.95 4.99 -19.02
C GLY A 70 15.99 4.10 -18.35
N GLN A 71 17.20 4.11 -18.89
CA GLN A 71 18.36 3.42 -18.32
C GLN A 71 19.17 4.41 -17.46
N VAL A 72 19.74 3.91 -16.36
CA VAL A 72 20.63 4.68 -15.50
C VAL A 72 22.06 4.40 -15.95
N ASP A 73 22.74 5.40 -16.51
CA ASP A 73 24.09 5.22 -17.06
C ASP A 73 25.21 5.42 -16.03
N ALA A 74 24.95 6.18 -14.97
CA ALA A 74 25.88 6.37 -13.86
C ALA A 74 25.11 6.60 -12.55
N VAL A 75 25.67 6.07 -11.45
CA VAL A 75 25.25 6.36 -10.08
C VAL A 75 26.53 6.70 -9.31
N GLY A 76 26.52 7.83 -8.61
CA GLY A 76 27.61 8.28 -7.75
C GLY A 76 27.45 7.83 -6.30
#